data_AF-A0A4V1UEP8-F1
#
_entry.id   AF-A0A4V1UEP8-F1
#
_cell.length_a   1.000
_cell.length_b   1.000
_cell.length_c   1.000
_cell.angle_alpha   90.00
_cell.angle_beta   90.00
_cell.angle_gamma   90.00
#
_symmetry.space_group_name_H-M   'P 1'
#
loop_
_entity.id
_entity.type
_entity.pdbx_description
1 polymer ?
#
loop_
_entity_poly.entity_id
_entity_poly.type
_entity_poly.pdbx_seq_one_letter_code
_entity_poly.pdbx_strand_id
1 'polypeptide(L)'
;MKLLLIGALAALTLVIAPGQPAKAQQAATVTARSAPGGVAATWRLKEPTREVVFLDPSIIRSQWTLVTPGLTLSDGAVRSDRPFETFDILIAPDEAEVDRVYMGLARVGAGHVLYGPGLALKNMDAALTLQSAGGETTLPAANAINGYAYIGPDSAVQRRDGGAVVVGANVPSALSTLMSDGFLAAQTFYGARLGRDLPYQPVLIVTTDSPGPTTFRGDVTNTGVIATRFFGTSWDAPPEDVAGPLKTFVWHETFHLWNGHGVRLKDGDSAPWLHEGGAEYGALAAAVSVGVIDDAQVKFSLGQRLNGCRSALGD
;
A
#
# COMPACT_ATOMS: atom_id res chain seq x y z
N MET A 1 -9.37 12.42 -68.47
CA MET A 1 -8.87 11.23 -67.75
C MET A 1 -8.52 11.67 -66.32
N LYS A 2 -9.30 11.19 -65.34
CA LYS A 2 -9.10 11.19 -63.87
C LYS A 2 -8.86 12.52 -63.10
N LEU A 3 -9.95 12.96 -62.47
CA LEU A 3 -10.14 13.46 -61.10
C LEU A 3 -8.93 13.38 -60.13
N LEU A 4 -8.78 14.41 -59.28
CA LEU A 4 -8.50 14.27 -57.84
C LEU A 4 -8.91 15.55 -57.11
N LEU A 5 -10.14 15.54 -56.54
CA LEU A 5 -10.53 16.41 -55.44
C LEU A 5 -9.83 15.90 -54.18
N ILE A 6 -9.02 16.73 -53.53
CA ILE A 6 -8.54 16.47 -52.17
C ILE A 6 -9.39 17.34 -51.24
N GLY A 7 -10.37 16.71 -50.59
CA GLY A 7 -11.14 17.31 -49.52
C GLY A 7 -10.31 17.36 -48.24
N ALA A 8 -10.17 18.56 -47.66
CA ALA A 8 -9.60 18.74 -46.34
C ALA A 8 -10.60 18.26 -45.28
N LEU A 9 -10.35 17.09 -44.70
CA LEU A 9 -11.06 16.62 -43.51
C LEU A 9 -10.40 17.29 -42.29
N ALA A 10 -11.05 18.33 -41.75
CA ALA A 10 -10.65 18.91 -40.47
C ALA A 10 -11.00 17.93 -39.35
N ALA A 11 -10.01 17.18 -38.87
CA ALA A 11 -10.14 16.37 -37.67
C ALA A 11 -10.27 17.30 -36.45
N LEU A 12 -11.48 17.44 -35.93
CA LEU A 12 -11.77 18.11 -34.67
C LEU A 12 -11.15 17.24 -33.55
N THR A 13 -9.91 17.54 -33.17
CA THR A 13 -9.28 16.97 -31.99
C THR A 13 -9.91 17.63 -30.78
N LEU A 14 -10.85 16.92 -30.14
CA LEU A 14 -11.34 17.28 -28.82
C LEU A 14 -10.16 17.13 -27.84
N VAL A 15 -9.47 18.23 -27.56
CA VAL A 15 -8.50 18.29 -26.47
C VAL A 15 -9.30 18.22 -25.18
N ILE A 16 -9.45 17.02 -24.63
CA ILE A 16 -9.89 16.84 -23.24
C ILE A 16 -8.72 17.35 -22.40
N ALA A 17 -8.77 18.62 -22.04
CA ALA A 17 -7.85 19.16 -21.05
C ALA A 17 -8.00 18.33 -19.76
N PRO A 18 -6.90 17.87 -19.14
CA PRO A 18 -6.99 17.22 -17.85
C PRO A 18 -7.64 18.20 -16.88
N GLY A 19 -8.83 17.85 -16.38
CA GLY A 19 -9.55 18.66 -15.41
C GLY A 19 -8.63 18.96 -14.23
N GLN A 20 -8.52 20.23 -13.85
CA GLN A 20 -7.87 20.60 -12.60
C GLN A 20 -8.49 19.76 -11.46
N PRO A 21 -7.68 19.23 -10.53
CA PRO A 21 -8.22 18.50 -9.39
C PRO A 21 -9.23 19.40 -8.69
N ALA A 22 -10.46 18.91 -8.54
CA ALA A 22 -11.53 19.66 -7.89
C ALA A 22 -11.03 20.10 -6.52
N LYS A 23 -11.04 21.42 -6.27
CA LYS A 23 -10.67 21.96 -4.95
C LYS A 23 -11.57 21.34 -3.90
N ALA A 24 -10.98 20.90 -2.79
CA ALA A 24 -11.74 20.48 -1.63
C ALA A 24 -12.71 21.60 -1.21
N GLN A 25 -13.96 21.23 -0.98
CA GLN A 25 -15.04 22.14 -0.58
C GLN A 25 -15.02 22.41 0.92
N GLN A 26 -14.54 21.46 1.74
CA GLN A 26 -14.35 21.67 3.17
C GLN A 26 -13.21 20.83 3.74
N ALA A 27 -12.75 21.19 4.94
CA ALA A 27 -11.77 20.43 5.70
C ALA A 27 -12.48 19.38 6.58
N ALA A 28 -11.80 18.27 6.82
CA ALA A 28 -12.19 17.26 7.79
C ALA A 28 -10.99 16.78 8.59
N THR A 29 -11.22 16.32 9.82
CA THR A 29 -10.22 15.60 10.60
C THR A 29 -10.70 14.19 10.86
N VAL A 30 -9.82 13.21 10.70
CA VAL A 30 -10.07 11.81 11.02
C VAL A 30 -9.16 11.42 12.17
N THR A 31 -9.73 10.82 13.21
CA THR A 31 -8.95 10.18 14.28
C THR A 31 -9.22 8.69 14.27
N ALA A 32 -8.18 7.85 14.30
CA ALA A 32 -8.33 6.41 14.38
C ALA A 32 -7.59 5.84 15.59
N ARG A 33 -8.20 4.87 16.26
CA ARG A 33 -7.66 4.22 17.47
C ARG A 33 -8.05 2.74 17.52
N SER A 34 -7.26 1.94 18.22
CA SER A 34 -7.63 0.55 18.54
C SER A 34 -8.99 0.49 19.25
N ALA A 35 -9.80 -0.48 18.87
CA ALA A 35 -11.09 -0.77 19.48
C ALA A 35 -11.35 -2.28 19.52
N PRO A 36 -12.23 -2.78 20.41
CA PRO A 36 -12.65 -4.18 20.35
C PRO A 36 -13.18 -4.54 18.95
N GLY A 37 -12.58 -5.56 18.34
CA GLY A 37 -12.95 -6.02 17.00
C GLY A 37 -12.22 -5.34 15.83
N GLY A 38 -11.45 -4.28 16.04
CA GLY A 38 -10.69 -3.62 14.97
C GLY A 38 -10.22 -2.21 15.30
N VAL A 39 -10.51 -1.25 14.42
CA VAL A 39 -10.13 0.16 14.55
C VAL A 39 -11.38 1.04 14.52
N ALA A 40 -11.55 1.88 15.54
CA ALA A 40 -12.58 2.91 15.53
C ALA A 40 -12.02 4.18 14.88
N ALA A 41 -12.70 4.67 13.85
CA ALA A 41 -12.40 5.91 13.16
C ALA A 41 -13.53 6.93 13.37
N THR A 42 -13.16 8.16 13.71
CA THR A 42 -14.08 9.28 13.92
C THR A 42 -13.73 10.39 12.93
N TRP A 43 -14.71 10.81 12.15
CA TRP A 43 -14.60 11.99 11.29
C TRP A 43 -15.26 13.17 11.97
N ARG A 44 -14.60 14.33 11.91
CA ARG A 44 -15.18 15.63 12.26
C ARG A 44 -15.07 16.53 11.04
N LEU A 45 -16.22 17.02 10.60
CA LEU A 45 -16.38 17.87 9.42
C LEU A 45 -16.37 19.34 9.87
N LYS A 46 -15.79 20.22 9.06
CA LYS A 46 -15.80 21.66 9.37
C LYS A 46 -17.20 22.25 9.27
N GLU A 47 -18.01 21.77 8.33
CA GLU A 47 -19.37 22.25 8.09
C GLU A 47 -20.36 21.09 8.13
N PRO A 48 -21.51 21.22 8.82
CA PRO A 48 -22.54 20.19 8.84
C PRO A 48 -23.05 19.85 7.44
N THR A 49 -23.16 18.56 7.12
CA THR A 49 -23.65 18.05 5.84
C THR A 49 -24.70 16.97 6.05
N ARG A 50 -25.46 16.63 5.00
CA ARG A 50 -26.38 15.48 5.01
C ARG A 50 -25.80 14.24 4.35
N GLU A 51 -24.70 14.40 3.62
CA GLU A 51 -24.03 13.33 2.92
C GLU A 51 -22.52 13.59 2.89
N VAL A 52 -21.75 12.51 3.09
CA VAL A 52 -20.35 12.44 2.68
C VAL A 52 -20.13 11.16 1.89
N VAL A 53 -19.25 11.23 0.88
CA VAL A 53 -18.93 10.09 0.01
C VAL A 53 -17.45 9.79 0.16
N PHE A 54 -17.08 8.54 0.33
CA PHE A 54 -15.68 8.14 0.32
C PHE A 54 -15.05 8.37 -1.06
N LEU A 55 -13.79 8.81 -1.07
CA LEU A 55 -13.09 9.18 -2.29
C LEU A 55 -12.84 7.98 -3.20
N ASP A 56 -12.37 6.87 -2.62
CA ASP A 56 -12.04 5.65 -3.35
C ASP A 56 -13.21 4.65 -3.31
N PRO A 57 -13.90 4.44 -4.45
CA PRO A 57 -15.02 3.51 -4.55
C PRO A 57 -14.56 2.03 -4.63
N SER A 58 -13.28 1.77 -4.89
CA SER A 58 -12.76 0.40 -5.01
C SER A 58 -12.58 -0.30 -3.66
N ILE A 59 -12.46 0.47 -2.57
CA ILE A 59 -12.31 -0.08 -1.22
C ILE A 59 -13.59 -0.79 -0.79
N ILE A 60 -13.44 -2.08 -0.49
CA ILE A 60 -14.48 -2.91 0.08
C ILE A 60 -14.74 -2.47 1.52
N ARG A 61 -16.00 -2.17 1.84
CA ARG A 61 -16.42 -1.67 3.16
C ARG A 61 -17.47 -2.57 3.82
N SER A 62 -17.52 -3.85 3.44
CA SER A 62 -18.47 -4.82 4.01
C SER A 62 -18.26 -5.05 5.51
N GLN A 63 -17.03 -4.86 6.00
CA GLN A 63 -16.64 -5.00 7.41
C GLN A 63 -16.66 -3.67 8.18
N TRP A 64 -17.26 -2.62 7.61
CA TRP A 64 -17.32 -1.29 8.21
C TRP A 64 -18.71 -1.07 8.80
N THR A 65 -18.77 -0.83 10.11
CA THR A 65 -20.02 -0.61 10.83
C THR A 65 -20.11 0.85 11.25
N LEU A 66 -21.13 1.55 10.76
CA LEU A 66 -21.44 2.90 11.21
C LEU A 66 -22.05 2.85 12.61
N VAL A 67 -21.40 3.52 13.57
CA VAL A 67 -21.75 3.46 15.00
C VAL A 67 -22.65 4.64 15.40
N THR A 68 -22.54 5.76 14.69
CA THR A 68 -23.31 6.97 15.01
C THR A 68 -24.81 6.79 14.73
N PRO A 69 -25.69 6.95 15.73
CA PRO A 69 -27.13 6.78 15.55
C PRO A 69 -27.74 7.77 14.56
N GLY A 70 -28.71 7.31 13.76
CA GLY A 70 -29.44 8.15 12.80
C GLY A 70 -28.68 8.46 11.51
N LEU A 71 -27.49 7.87 11.33
CA LEU A 71 -26.76 7.86 10.07
C LEU A 71 -26.83 6.47 9.42
N THR A 72 -26.67 6.40 8.11
CA THR A 72 -26.56 5.14 7.36
C THR A 72 -25.30 5.11 6.51
N LEU A 73 -24.68 3.95 6.35
CA LEU A 73 -23.55 3.72 5.43
C LEU A 73 -24.03 2.80 4.31
N SER A 74 -24.14 3.32 3.09
CA SER A 74 -24.48 2.53 1.89
C SER A 74 -23.80 3.12 0.67
N ASP A 75 -23.41 2.26 -0.28
CA ASP A 75 -22.83 2.67 -1.57
C ASP A 75 -21.63 3.62 -1.43
N GLY A 76 -20.78 3.39 -0.42
CA GLY A 76 -19.62 4.22 -0.14
C GLY A 76 -19.95 5.63 0.35
N ALA A 77 -21.14 5.86 0.91
CA ALA A 77 -21.54 7.15 1.45
C ALA A 77 -22.22 7.04 2.82
N VAL A 78 -21.96 8.03 3.67
CA VAL A 78 -22.65 8.21 4.95
C VAL A 78 -23.75 9.26 4.78
N ARG A 79 -24.99 8.94 5.14
CA ARG A 79 -26.18 9.77 4.90
C ARG A 79 -27.04 9.95 6.14
N SER A 80 -27.78 11.06 6.18
CA SER A 80 -28.86 11.30 7.15
C SER A 80 -29.87 12.34 6.67
N ASP A 81 -31.08 12.29 7.22
CA ASP A 81 -32.13 13.30 6.99
C ASP A 81 -31.81 14.64 7.67
N ARG A 82 -30.98 14.62 8.71
CA ARG A 82 -30.54 15.82 9.45
C ARG A 82 -29.06 16.08 9.17
N PRO A 83 -28.64 17.36 9.10
CA PRO A 83 -27.22 17.67 9.00
C PRO A 83 -26.43 17.08 10.19
N PHE A 84 -25.26 16.54 9.90
CA PHE A 84 -24.30 16.03 10.87
C PHE A 84 -22.91 16.62 10.59
N GLU A 85 -22.13 16.75 11.64
CA GLU A 85 -20.74 17.24 11.58
C GLU A 85 -19.73 16.21 12.09
N THR A 86 -20.21 15.10 12.65
CA THR A 86 -19.37 14.03 13.18
C THR A 86 -20.01 12.68 12.91
N PHE A 87 -19.18 11.69 12.59
CA PHE A 87 -19.61 10.30 12.53
C PHE A 87 -18.47 9.35 12.87
N ASP A 88 -18.83 8.17 13.35
CA ASP A 88 -17.96 7.12 13.86
C ASP A 88 -18.21 5.83 13.09
N ILE A 89 -17.13 5.18 12.65
CA ILE A 89 -17.16 3.86 12.02
C ILE A 89 -16.22 2.94 12.80
N LEU A 90 -16.72 1.76 13.15
CA LEU A 90 -15.89 0.64 13.56
C LEU A 90 -15.50 -0.15 12.30
N ILE A 91 -14.20 -0.23 12.04
CA ILE A 91 -13.62 -0.96 10.92
C ILE A 91 -13.09 -2.28 11.48
N ALA A 92 -13.72 -3.39 11.12
CA ALA A 92 -13.17 -4.71 11.40
C ALA A 92 -12.19 -5.13 10.29
N PRO A 93 -11.21 -6.03 10.57
CA PRO A 93 -10.31 -6.52 9.55
C PRO A 93 -11.06 -7.18 8.40
N ASP A 94 -10.58 -6.96 7.17
CA ASP A 94 -11.22 -7.55 5.99
C ASP A 94 -11.11 -9.08 6.02
N GLU A 95 -12.19 -9.74 5.57
CA GLU A 95 -12.31 -11.20 5.61
C GLU A 95 -11.36 -11.91 4.64
N ALA A 96 -10.98 -11.25 3.55
CA ALA A 96 -10.02 -11.74 2.58
C ALA A 96 -9.47 -10.60 1.74
N GLU A 97 -8.22 -10.74 1.33
CA GLU A 97 -7.69 -9.94 0.24
C GLU A 97 -8.38 -10.32 -1.08
N VAL A 98 -8.77 -9.31 -1.85
CA VAL A 98 -9.39 -9.49 -3.17
C VAL A 98 -8.47 -8.83 -4.21
N ASP A 99 -8.30 -9.49 -5.37
CA ASP A 99 -7.38 -9.02 -6.39
C ASP A 99 -7.64 -7.56 -6.78
N ARG A 100 -6.57 -6.77 -6.85
CA ARG A 100 -6.54 -5.33 -7.18
C ARG A 100 -7.33 -4.39 -6.25
N VAL A 101 -7.78 -4.87 -5.09
CA VAL A 101 -8.41 -4.03 -4.07
C VAL A 101 -7.50 -3.94 -2.85
N TYR A 102 -7.26 -2.71 -2.36
CA TYR A 102 -6.55 -2.51 -1.11
C TYR A 102 -7.44 -2.91 0.07
N MET A 103 -6.88 -3.69 1.00
CA MET A 103 -7.55 -3.98 2.27
C MET A 103 -7.67 -2.69 3.08
N GLY A 104 -8.88 -2.37 3.54
CA GLY A 104 -9.13 -1.26 4.45
C GLY A 104 -8.45 -1.48 5.81
N LEU A 105 -8.47 -2.72 6.31
CA LEU A 105 -7.82 -3.09 7.57
C LEU A 105 -7.34 -4.54 7.53
N ALA A 106 -6.08 -4.77 7.90
CA ALA A 106 -5.47 -6.09 8.06
C ALA A 106 -4.99 -6.32 9.50
N ARG A 107 -4.97 -7.59 9.96
CA ARG A 107 -4.43 -7.98 11.27
C ARG A 107 -2.91 -8.16 11.21
N VAL A 108 -2.23 -7.76 12.28
CA VAL A 108 -0.80 -8.02 12.50
C VAL A 108 -0.59 -8.39 13.96
N GLY A 109 -0.71 -9.68 14.26
CA GLY A 109 -0.80 -10.19 15.62
C GLY A 109 -1.94 -9.52 16.39
N ALA A 110 -1.59 -8.86 17.49
CA ALA A 110 -2.52 -8.09 18.31
C ALA A 110 -2.75 -6.63 17.81
N GLY A 111 -2.03 -6.20 16.78
CA GLY A 111 -2.21 -4.89 16.14
C GLY A 111 -2.91 -4.98 14.78
N HIS A 112 -2.98 -3.84 14.09
CA HIS A 112 -3.61 -3.71 12.79
C HIS A 112 -2.81 -2.82 11.83
N VAL A 113 -3.01 -3.04 10.54
CA VAL A 113 -2.57 -2.15 9.47
C VAL A 113 -3.79 -1.56 8.77
N LEU A 114 -3.95 -0.26 8.90
CA LEU A 114 -5.04 0.53 8.35
C LEU A 114 -4.60 1.19 7.04
N TYR A 115 -5.40 1.07 5.99
CA TYR A 115 -5.18 1.80 4.75
C TYR A 115 -5.85 3.18 4.81
N GLY A 116 -5.06 4.21 5.13
CA GLY A 116 -5.54 5.58 5.29
C GLY A 116 -6.30 6.16 4.08
N PRO A 117 -5.87 5.93 2.82
CA PRO A 117 -6.58 6.47 1.66
C PRO A 117 -8.04 5.96 1.56
N GLY A 118 -8.35 4.80 2.13
CA GLY A 118 -9.72 4.29 2.20
C GLY A 118 -10.66 5.14 3.06
N LEU A 119 -10.10 5.97 3.96
CA LEU A 119 -10.84 6.88 4.86
C LEU A 119 -11.06 8.28 4.26
N ALA A 120 -10.41 8.59 3.13
CA ALA A 120 -10.55 9.88 2.48
C ALA A 120 -11.98 10.10 1.96
N LEU A 121 -12.45 11.33 2.04
CA LEU A 121 -13.78 11.73 1.58
C LEU A 121 -13.66 12.59 0.31
N LYS A 122 -14.57 12.40 -0.62
CA LYS A 122 -14.65 13.17 -1.86
C LYS A 122 -14.90 14.64 -1.55
N ASN A 123 -14.21 15.53 -2.27
CA ASN A 123 -14.28 16.99 -2.10
C ASN A 123 -13.90 17.47 -0.68
N MET A 124 -13.14 16.69 0.08
CA MET A 124 -12.67 17.09 1.40
C MET A 124 -11.16 16.93 1.52
N ASP A 125 -10.54 17.88 2.19
CA ASP A 125 -9.14 17.75 2.63
C ASP A 125 -9.15 17.18 4.04
N ALA A 126 -8.67 15.94 4.18
CA ALA A 126 -8.76 15.17 5.41
C ALA A 126 -7.36 14.86 5.95
N ALA A 127 -7.13 15.17 7.22
CA ALA A 127 -5.95 14.71 7.94
C ALA A 127 -6.31 13.54 8.85
N LEU A 128 -5.52 12.45 8.80
CA LEU A 128 -5.65 11.31 9.71
C LEU A 128 -4.64 11.42 10.85
N THR A 129 -5.14 11.40 12.08
CA THR A 129 -4.35 11.27 13.31
C THR A 129 -4.61 9.92 13.94
N LEU A 130 -3.56 9.16 14.20
CA LEU A 130 -3.65 7.88 14.89
C LEU A 130 -3.46 8.12 16.38
N GLN A 131 -4.28 7.48 17.20
CA GLN A 131 -4.20 7.55 18.65
C GLN A 131 -3.81 6.19 19.20
N SER A 132 -2.69 6.13 19.92
CA SER A 132 -2.27 4.94 20.67
C SER A 132 -2.76 5.02 22.12
N ALA A 133 -3.18 3.87 22.66
CA ALA A 133 -3.37 3.69 24.10
C ALA A 133 -2.03 3.36 24.81
N GLY A 134 -2.06 3.24 26.14
CA GLY A 134 -0.90 2.82 26.92
C GLY A 134 -0.38 1.44 26.47
N GLY A 135 0.90 1.36 26.11
CA GLY A 135 1.53 0.15 25.59
C GLY A 135 1.36 -0.05 24.07
N GLU A 136 0.66 0.85 23.37
CA GLU A 136 0.56 0.87 21.92
C GLU A 136 1.45 1.94 21.28
N THR A 137 1.71 1.78 19.99
CA THR A 137 2.38 2.75 19.13
C THR A 137 1.68 2.82 17.78
N THR A 138 1.97 3.88 17.03
CA THR A 138 1.48 4.09 15.66
C THR A 138 2.64 4.37 14.72
N LEU A 139 2.62 3.81 13.51
CA LEU A 139 3.65 4.02 12.50
C LEU A 139 3.05 4.11 11.10
N PRO A 140 3.35 5.14 10.28
CA PRO A 140 4.14 6.32 10.61
C PRO A 140 3.34 7.29 11.48
N ALA A 141 4.02 8.20 12.17
CA ALA A 141 3.36 9.18 13.05
C ALA A 141 2.64 10.31 12.29
N ALA A 142 2.95 10.52 11.01
CA ALA A 142 2.43 11.60 10.19
C ALA A 142 1.96 11.11 8.82
N ASN A 143 1.09 11.88 8.18
CA ASN A 143 0.57 11.65 6.82
C ASN A 143 -0.09 10.28 6.61
N ALA A 144 -0.57 9.63 7.68
CA ALA A 144 -1.17 8.30 7.63
C ALA A 144 -2.35 8.21 6.66
N ILE A 145 -3.05 9.33 6.39
CA ILE A 145 -4.14 9.38 5.40
C ILE A 145 -3.68 9.02 3.97
N ASN A 146 -2.39 9.17 3.67
CA ASN A 146 -1.82 8.96 2.34
C ASN A 146 -1.20 7.57 2.14
N GLY A 147 -1.37 6.66 3.09
CA GLY A 147 -0.79 5.32 2.98
C GLY A 147 -1.23 4.37 4.07
N TYR A 148 -0.45 3.32 4.27
CA TYR A 148 -0.67 2.41 5.37
C TYR A 148 -0.22 3.03 6.69
N ALA A 149 -0.88 2.60 7.76
CA ALA A 149 -0.38 2.82 9.10
C ALA A 149 -0.67 1.66 10.04
N TYR A 150 0.33 1.32 10.85
CA TYR A 150 0.22 0.42 11.98
C TYR A 150 -0.40 1.11 13.18
N ILE A 151 -1.30 0.42 13.88
CA ILE A 151 -1.79 0.75 15.22
C ILE A 151 -1.77 -0.56 16.04
N GLY A 152 -1.03 -0.60 17.15
CA GLY A 152 -0.99 -1.80 17.99
C GLY A 152 0.14 -1.79 19.01
N PRO A 153 0.43 -2.94 19.65
CA PRO A 153 1.41 -3.04 20.73
C PRO A 153 2.80 -2.58 20.32
N ASP A 154 3.44 -1.76 21.16
CA ASP A 154 4.82 -1.32 20.94
C ASP A 154 5.82 -2.48 20.96
N SER A 155 5.50 -3.55 21.71
CA SER A 155 6.30 -4.78 21.78
C SER A 155 6.40 -5.54 20.46
N ALA A 156 5.51 -5.29 19.50
CA ALA A 156 5.57 -5.88 18.16
C ALA A 156 6.51 -5.10 17.21
N VAL A 157 7.02 -3.95 17.65
CA VAL A 157 7.84 -3.04 16.83
C VAL A 157 9.31 -3.19 17.18
N GLN A 158 10.10 -3.57 16.18
CA GLN A 158 11.55 -3.54 16.21
C GLN A 158 12.05 -2.25 15.55
N ARG A 159 12.58 -1.33 16.35
CA ARG A 159 13.21 -0.10 15.85
C ARG A 159 14.71 -0.34 15.63
N ARG A 160 15.22 0.12 14.50
CA ARG A 160 16.63 0.05 14.11
C ARG A 160 17.05 1.33 13.40
N ASP A 161 18.36 1.52 13.27
CA ASP A 161 18.88 2.58 12.40
C ASP A 161 18.41 2.31 10.97
N GLY A 162 17.81 3.33 10.35
CA GLY A 162 17.22 3.22 9.01
C GLY A 162 15.70 3.00 8.99
N GLY A 163 15.06 2.45 10.03
CA GLY A 163 13.60 2.20 9.96
C GLY A 163 12.98 1.47 11.14
N ALA A 164 11.74 1.04 10.96
CA ALA A 164 11.04 0.17 11.91
C ALA A 164 10.51 -1.09 11.20
N VAL A 165 10.48 -2.21 11.92
CA VAL A 165 9.87 -3.45 11.44
C VAL A 165 8.80 -3.88 12.42
N VAL A 166 7.61 -4.19 11.92
CA VAL A 166 6.48 -4.70 12.68
C VAL A 166 6.20 -6.12 12.22
N VAL A 167 6.22 -7.07 13.15
CA VAL A 167 6.03 -8.49 12.83
C VAL A 167 4.85 -9.04 13.64
N GLY A 168 3.89 -9.66 12.95
CA GLY A 168 2.80 -10.36 13.59
C GLY A 168 3.30 -11.52 14.47
N ALA A 169 2.68 -11.72 15.63
CA ALA A 169 3.14 -12.71 16.61
C ALA A 169 3.17 -14.16 16.06
N ASN A 170 2.35 -14.46 15.06
CA ASN A 170 2.25 -15.77 14.42
C ASN A 170 3.17 -15.93 13.21
N VAL A 171 3.97 -14.91 12.87
CA VAL A 171 4.90 -15.00 11.74
C VAL A 171 6.06 -15.94 12.13
N PRO A 172 6.35 -16.98 11.35
CA PRO A 172 7.47 -17.89 11.61
C PRO A 172 8.80 -17.14 11.70
N SER A 173 9.66 -17.53 12.64
CA SER A 173 10.92 -16.82 12.92
C SER A 173 11.83 -16.72 11.70
N ALA A 174 11.90 -17.77 10.87
CA ALA A 174 12.67 -17.76 9.64
C ALA A 174 12.19 -16.67 8.65
N LEU A 175 10.88 -16.52 8.49
CA LEU A 175 10.27 -15.49 7.63
C LEU A 175 10.49 -14.09 8.23
N SER A 176 10.28 -13.94 9.54
CA SER A 176 10.55 -12.69 10.26
C SER A 176 11.99 -12.24 10.05
N THR A 177 12.97 -13.13 10.22
CA THR A 177 14.40 -12.81 10.04
C THR A 177 14.70 -12.45 8.60
N LEU A 178 14.26 -13.27 7.63
CA LEU A 178 14.48 -13.03 6.20
C LEU A 178 13.98 -11.64 5.77
N MET A 179 12.76 -11.28 6.16
CA MET A 179 12.13 -10.02 5.80
C MET A 179 12.78 -8.84 6.54
N SER A 180 13.02 -8.98 7.85
CA SER A 180 13.59 -7.89 8.66
C SER A 180 15.02 -7.57 8.25
N ASP A 181 15.88 -8.59 8.13
CA ASP A 181 17.29 -8.40 7.79
C ASP A 181 17.45 -7.95 6.34
N GLY A 182 16.66 -8.54 5.42
CA GLY A 182 16.65 -8.14 4.01
C GLY A 182 16.22 -6.68 3.82
N PHE A 183 15.17 -6.22 4.52
CA PHE A 183 14.74 -4.82 4.48
C PHE A 183 15.80 -3.85 4.99
N LEU A 184 16.46 -4.16 6.12
CA LEU A 184 17.51 -3.29 6.68
C LEU A 184 18.76 -3.26 5.79
N ALA A 185 19.15 -4.42 5.24
CA ALA A 185 20.26 -4.52 4.30
C ALA A 185 19.96 -3.75 3.00
N ALA A 186 18.75 -3.90 2.45
CA ALA A 186 18.31 -3.21 1.25
C ALA A 186 18.29 -1.68 1.44
N GLN A 187 17.79 -1.19 2.57
CA GLN A 187 17.83 0.24 2.88
C GLN A 187 19.26 0.78 2.94
N THR A 188 20.16 0.06 3.60
CA THR A 188 21.58 0.44 3.68
C THR A 188 22.20 0.49 2.28
N PHE A 189 21.96 -0.54 1.47
CA PHE A 189 22.50 -0.61 0.12
C PHE A 189 21.96 0.51 -0.78
N TYR A 190 20.64 0.69 -0.86
CA TYR A 190 20.03 1.69 -1.73
C TYR A 190 20.31 3.11 -1.25
N GLY A 191 20.32 3.37 0.06
CA GLY A 191 20.72 4.65 0.62
C GLY A 191 22.13 5.05 0.18
N ALA A 192 23.09 4.14 0.33
CA ALA A 192 24.46 4.36 -0.12
C ALA A 192 24.60 4.48 -1.64
N ARG A 193 23.87 3.66 -2.41
CA ARG A 193 24.04 3.54 -3.86
C ARG A 193 23.32 4.63 -4.66
N LEU A 194 22.17 5.08 -4.17
CA LEU A 194 21.31 6.05 -4.86
C LEU A 194 21.46 7.47 -4.30
N GLY A 195 22.02 7.62 -3.09
CA GLY A 195 22.45 8.91 -2.54
C GLY A 195 21.31 9.91 -2.31
N ARG A 196 20.08 9.42 -2.19
CA ARG A 196 18.88 10.22 -1.92
C ARG A 196 18.31 9.85 -0.57
N ASP A 197 18.22 10.84 0.32
CA ASP A 197 17.55 10.70 1.60
C ASP A 197 16.03 10.56 1.42
N LEU A 198 15.43 9.68 2.21
CA LEU A 198 13.99 9.51 2.25
C LEU A 198 13.37 10.57 3.17
N PRO A 199 12.25 11.20 2.79
CA PRO A 199 11.60 12.25 3.60
C PRO A 199 10.78 11.69 4.78
N TYR A 200 10.92 10.39 5.06
CA TYR A 200 10.19 9.64 6.07
C TYR A 200 11.10 8.55 6.63
N GLN A 201 10.74 8.00 7.79
CA GLN A 201 11.35 6.79 8.31
C GLN A 201 10.60 5.57 7.76
N PRO A 202 11.25 4.71 6.96
CA PRO A 202 10.60 3.53 6.40
C PRO A 202 10.10 2.55 7.46
N VAL A 203 9.00 1.88 7.15
CA VAL A 203 8.38 0.87 8.00
C VAL A 203 8.11 -0.37 7.18
N LEU A 204 8.63 -1.52 7.60
CA LEU A 204 8.21 -2.82 7.07
C LEU A 204 7.18 -3.43 8.02
N ILE A 205 6.11 -3.97 7.47
CA ILE A 205 5.11 -4.73 8.21
C ILE A 205 4.97 -6.12 7.60
N VAL A 206 5.01 -7.14 8.46
CA VAL A 206 4.97 -8.57 8.07
C VAL A 206 3.87 -9.27 8.85
N THR A 207 2.96 -9.94 8.15
CA THR A 207 1.88 -10.71 8.78
C THR A 207 1.51 -11.97 8.01
N THR A 208 1.06 -12.99 8.73
CA THR A 208 0.43 -14.22 8.22
C THR A 208 -1.07 -14.31 8.59
N ASP A 209 -1.61 -13.29 9.26
CA ASP A 209 -2.98 -13.32 9.81
C ASP A 209 -4.07 -12.95 8.79
N SER A 210 -3.70 -12.35 7.66
CA SER A 210 -4.63 -12.02 6.59
C SER A 210 -4.80 -13.23 5.68
N PRO A 211 -6.01 -13.62 5.27
CA PRO A 211 -6.24 -14.60 4.21
C PRO A 211 -6.27 -13.93 2.83
N GLY A 212 -5.91 -14.66 1.77
CA GLY A 212 -5.82 -14.13 0.41
C GLY A 212 -5.70 -15.23 -0.66
N PRO A 213 -5.97 -14.91 -1.93
CA PRO A 213 -5.99 -15.89 -3.02
C PRO A 213 -4.59 -16.23 -3.57
N THR A 214 -3.59 -15.39 -3.32
CA THR A 214 -2.19 -15.62 -3.69
C THR A 214 -1.42 -16.24 -2.53
N THR A 215 -0.16 -16.61 -2.72
CA THR A 215 0.70 -17.11 -1.63
C THR A 215 1.23 -15.98 -0.76
N PHE A 216 1.44 -14.79 -1.32
CA PHE A 216 1.79 -13.58 -0.57
C PHE A 216 1.49 -12.33 -1.42
N ARG A 217 1.54 -11.16 -0.79
CA ARG A 217 1.47 -9.84 -1.42
C ARG A 217 2.29 -8.82 -0.64
N GLY A 218 2.89 -7.87 -1.36
CA GLY A 218 3.46 -6.65 -0.81
C GLY A 218 2.85 -5.44 -1.48
N ASP A 219 2.75 -4.35 -0.75
CA ASP A 219 2.47 -3.03 -1.30
C ASP A 219 3.31 -1.99 -0.58
N VAL A 220 3.69 -0.93 -1.30
CA VAL A 220 4.45 0.20 -0.75
C VAL A 220 3.65 1.49 -0.91
N THR A 221 3.32 2.14 0.20
CA THR A 221 2.56 3.39 0.16
C THR A 221 3.44 4.62 0.29
N ASN A 222 2.99 5.75 -0.28
CA ASN A 222 3.70 7.04 -0.38
C ASN A 222 4.26 7.62 0.94
N THR A 223 3.89 7.03 2.07
CA THR A 223 4.33 7.35 3.43
C THR A 223 5.55 6.54 3.91
N GLY A 224 6.12 5.68 3.06
CA GLY A 224 7.29 4.86 3.40
C GLY A 224 6.97 3.53 4.08
N VAL A 225 5.71 3.09 4.03
CA VAL A 225 5.29 1.82 4.61
C VAL A 225 5.22 0.74 3.54
N ILE A 226 5.92 -0.35 3.79
CA ILE A 226 5.85 -1.61 3.08
C ILE A 226 4.97 -2.54 3.90
N ALA A 227 3.83 -2.97 3.37
CA ALA A 227 2.94 -3.91 4.03
C ALA A 227 2.96 -5.25 3.30
N THR A 228 3.50 -6.28 3.95
CA THR A 228 3.61 -7.64 3.41
C THR A 228 2.68 -8.61 4.14
N ARG A 229 1.94 -9.39 3.36
CA ARG A 229 0.94 -10.34 3.84
C ARG A 229 1.22 -11.68 3.19
N PHE A 230 1.33 -12.71 4.02
CA PHE A 230 1.69 -14.07 3.63
C PHE A 230 0.50 -14.99 3.92
N PHE A 231 0.14 -15.81 2.94
CA PHE A 231 -1.10 -16.58 2.95
C PHE A 231 -0.82 -18.09 2.97
N GLY A 232 -1.59 -18.80 3.80
CA GLY A 232 -1.53 -20.26 3.89
C GLY A 232 -0.34 -20.79 4.69
N THR A 233 -0.34 -22.10 4.91
CA THR A 233 0.62 -22.82 5.77
C THR A 233 1.98 -23.05 5.12
N SER A 234 2.12 -22.74 3.82
CA SER A 234 3.40 -22.87 3.10
C SER A 234 4.52 -22.03 3.70
N TRP A 235 4.20 -21.05 4.54
CA TRP A 235 5.17 -20.16 5.18
C TRP A 235 5.68 -20.63 6.54
N ASP A 236 5.10 -21.71 7.11
CA ASP A 236 5.56 -22.27 8.39
C ASP A 236 6.96 -22.88 8.26
N ALA A 237 7.23 -23.52 7.12
CA ALA A 237 8.53 -24.08 6.74
C ALA A 237 8.65 -24.08 5.21
N PRO A 238 8.84 -22.91 4.58
CA PRO A 238 8.78 -22.80 3.12
C PRO A 238 9.94 -23.55 2.48
N PRO A 239 9.68 -24.45 1.51
CA PRO A 239 10.74 -25.05 0.72
C PRO A 239 11.46 -23.98 -0.12
N GLU A 240 12.69 -24.26 -0.57
CA GLU A 240 13.54 -23.26 -1.25
C GLU A 240 12.93 -22.71 -2.55
N ASP A 241 12.07 -23.45 -3.23
CA ASP A 241 11.31 -22.98 -4.40
C ASP A 241 10.21 -21.95 -4.04
N VAL A 242 9.70 -21.99 -2.80
CA VAL A 242 8.75 -21.00 -2.26
C VAL A 242 9.49 -19.83 -1.58
N ALA A 243 10.56 -20.11 -0.84
CA ALA A 243 11.35 -19.09 -0.13
C ALA A 243 12.35 -18.36 -1.03
N GLY A 244 12.83 -19.00 -2.10
CA GLY A 244 13.82 -18.46 -3.03
C GLY A 244 13.40 -17.11 -3.63
N PRO A 245 12.18 -16.99 -4.18
CA PRO A 245 11.67 -15.70 -4.66
C PRO A 245 11.61 -14.60 -3.58
N LEU A 246 11.42 -14.97 -2.30
CA LEU A 246 11.40 -13.98 -1.22
C LEU A 246 12.75 -13.30 -0.99
N LYS A 247 13.86 -13.98 -1.32
CA LYS A 247 15.21 -13.45 -1.14
C LYS A 247 15.42 -12.14 -1.89
N THR A 248 14.73 -11.95 -3.02
CA THR A 248 14.75 -10.70 -3.80
C THR A 248 13.50 -9.86 -3.62
N PHE A 249 12.37 -10.45 -3.21
CA PHE A 249 11.12 -9.73 -3.01
C PHE A 249 11.24 -8.55 -2.03
N VAL A 250 11.80 -8.76 -0.83
CA VAL A 250 11.93 -7.65 0.13
C VAL A 250 12.84 -6.54 -0.40
N TRP A 251 13.81 -6.86 -1.25
CA TRP A 251 14.65 -5.89 -1.92
C TRP A 251 13.86 -5.11 -2.98
N HIS A 252 12.99 -5.78 -3.73
CA HIS A 252 12.07 -5.17 -4.70
C HIS A 252 11.17 -4.14 -4.01
N GLU A 253 10.46 -4.54 -2.95
CA GLU A 253 9.59 -3.64 -2.20
C GLU A 253 10.38 -2.48 -1.58
N THR A 254 11.58 -2.75 -1.06
CA THR A 254 12.43 -1.68 -0.51
C THR A 254 12.90 -0.70 -1.58
N PHE A 255 13.14 -1.16 -2.81
CA PHE A 255 13.53 -0.29 -3.92
C PHE A 255 12.41 0.69 -4.30
N HIS A 256 11.14 0.33 -4.09
CA HIS A 256 10.00 1.24 -4.28
C HIS A 256 10.04 2.49 -3.40
N LEU A 257 10.80 2.50 -2.31
CA LEU A 257 11.05 3.73 -1.54
C LEU A 257 11.86 4.76 -2.34
N TRP A 258 12.68 4.32 -3.31
CA TRP A 258 13.49 5.18 -4.18
C TRP A 258 12.90 5.41 -5.57
N ASN A 259 12.35 4.37 -6.20
CA ASN A 259 11.77 4.48 -7.55
C ASN A 259 10.25 4.68 -7.55
N GLY A 260 9.64 4.71 -6.38
CA GLY A 260 8.39 5.40 -6.10
C GLY A 260 8.65 6.77 -5.48
N HIS A 261 7.59 7.38 -4.97
CA HIS A 261 7.58 8.46 -3.98
C HIS A 261 8.49 9.65 -4.28
N GLY A 262 7.88 10.74 -4.74
CA GLY A 262 8.60 11.98 -5.10
C GLY A 262 9.24 11.94 -6.49
N VAL A 263 9.41 10.75 -7.08
CA VAL A 263 9.67 10.59 -8.51
C VAL A 263 8.34 10.44 -9.23
N ARG A 264 8.02 11.38 -10.12
CA ARG A 264 6.88 11.24 -11.03
C ARG A 264 7.41 10.78 -12.38
N LEU A 265 6.96 9.61 -12.83
CA LEU A 265 7.20 9.18 -14.19
C LEU A 265 6.52 10.16 -15.13
N LYS A 266 7.25 10.68 -16.12
CA LYS A 266 6.70 11.60 -17.12
C LYS A 266 5.47 11.00 -17.81
N ASP A 267 5.54 9.70 -18.08
CA ASP A 267 4.51 8.96 -18.77
C ASP A 267 3.51 8.26 -17.81
N GLY A 268 3.63 8.50 -16.50
CA GLY A 268 2.76 7.95 -15.46
C GLY A 268 2.60 6.42 -15.57
N ASP A 269 1.35 5.97 -15.40
CA ASP A 269 0.98 4.54 -15.42
C ASP A 269 1.15 3.86 -16.80
N SER A 270 1.46 4.62 -17.86
CA SER A 270 1.74 4.05 -19.18
C SER A 270 3.15 3.48 -19.32
N ALA A 271 4.01 3.71 -18.34
CA ALA A 271 5.37 3.16 -18.26
C ALA A 271 5.60 2.32 -16.98
N PRO A 272 4.76 1.29 -16.71
CA PRO A 272 4.89 0.50 -15.48
C PRO A 272 6.22 -0.25 -15.39
N TRP A 273 6.85 -0.52 -16.54
CA TRP A 273 8.17 -1.15 -16.63
C TRP A 273 9.27 -0.36 -15.91
N LEU A 274 9.16 0.97 -15.80
CA LEU A 274 10.16 1.79 -15.14
C LEU A 274 10.01 1.73 -13.61
N HIS A 275 8.80 1.49 -13.12
CA HIS A 275 8.51 1.30 -11.69
C HIS A 275 8.72 -0.16 -11.28
N GLU A 276 7.94 -1.09 -11.83
CA GLU A 276 8.01 -2.51 -11.46
C GLU A 276 9.25 -3.20 -12.04
N GLY A 277 9.53 -3.01 -13.33
CA GLY A 277 10.73 -3.59 -13.95
C GLY A 277 12.02 -3.00 -13.40
N GLY A 278 12.00 -1.71 -13.03
CA GLY A 278 13.10 -1.05 -12.34
C GLY A 278 13.36 -1.63 -10.94
N ALA A 279 12.29 -1.87 -10.16
CA ALA A 279 12.38 -2.50 -8.85
C ALA A 279 12.88 -3.95 -8.95
N GLU A 280 12.39 -4.70 -9.92
CA GLU A 280 12.82 -6.08 -10.15
C GLU A 280 14.32 -6.16 -10.49
N TYR A 281 14.78 -5.32 -11.42
CA TYR A 281 16.21 -5.26 -11.77
C TYR A 281 17.05 -4.75 -10.59
N GLY A 282 16.58 -3.72 -9.88
CA GLY A 282 17.24 -3.16 -8.71
C GLY A 282 17.40 -4.17 -7.58
N ALA A 283 16.39 -5.04 -7.38
CA ALA A 283 16.42 -6.13 -6.42
C ALA A 283 17.49 -7.17 -6.78
N LEU A 284 17.50 -7.64 -8.03
CA LEU A 284 18.50 -8.62 -8.50
C LEU A 284 19.92 -8.06 -8.40
N ALA A 285 20.13 -6.83 -8.87
CA ALA A 285 21.44 -6.19 -8.86
C ALA A 285 21.96 -5.97 -7.43
N ALA A 286 21.09 -5.56 -6.50
CA ALA A 286 21.47 -5.37 -5.11
C ALA A 286 21.75 -6.70 -4.42
N ALA A 287 20.84 -7.68 -4.53
CA ALA A 287 20.94 -8.96 -3.86
C ALA A 287 22.20 -9.73 -4.27
N VAL A 288 22.57 -9.72 -5.56
CA VAL A 288 23.82 -10.37 -6.02
C VAL A 288 25.06 -9.62 -5.54
N SER A 289 25.01 -8.28 -5.50
CA SER A 289 26.16 -7.46 -5.09
C SER A 289 26.55 -7.68 -3.63
N VAL A 290 25.60 -8.12 -2.79
CA VAL A 290 25.83 -8.40 -1.37
C VAL A 290 25.85 -9.91 -1.05
N GLY A 291 25.77 -10.78 -2.07
CA GLY A 291 25.84 -12.24 -1.90
C GLY A 291 24.59 -12.89 -1.31
N VAL A 292 23.42 -12.22 -1.34
CA VAL A 292 22.13 -12.82 -0.96
C VAL A 292 21.70 -13.88 -1.98
N ILE A 293 22.02 -13.65 -3.24
CA ILE A 293 21.90 -14.61 -4.34
C ILE A 293 23.21 -14.68 -5.11
N ASP A 294 23.43 -15.77 -5.85
CA ASP A 294 24.60 -15.94 -6.72
C ASP A 294 24.30 -15.62 -8.20
N ASP A 295 25.36 -15.60 -9.01
CA ASP A 295 25.28 -15.35 -10.46
C ASP A 295 24.39 -16.35 -11.20
N ALA A 296 24.32 -17.61 -10.73
CA ALA A 296 23.51 -18.63 -11.37
C ALA A 296 22.01 -18.35 -11.12
N GLN A 297 21.65 -17.95 -9.91
CA GLN A 297 20.31 -17.53 -9.53
C GLN A 297 19.87 -16.27 -10.30
N VAL A 298 20.76 -15.28 -10.47
CA VAL A 298 20.47 -14.10 -11.31
C VAL A 298 20.20 -14.51 -12.76
N LYS A 299 21.08 -15.33 -13.36
CA LYS A 299 20.91 -15.80 -14.75
C LYS A 299 19.63 -16.60 -14.92
N PHE A 300 19.30 -17.46 -13.96
CA PHE A 300 18.06 -18.21 -13.96
C PHE A 300 16.83 -17.29 -13.91
N SER A 301 16.82 -16.33 -12.99
CA SER A 301 15.75 -15.35 -12.82
C SER A 301 15.51 -14.51 -14.09
N LEU A 302 16.59 -14.01 -14.71
CA LEU A 302 16.53 -13.27 -15.97
C LEU A 302 16.09 -14.17 -17.14
N GLY A 303 16.57 -15.42 -17.18
CA GLY A 303 16.20 -16.40 -18.19
C GLY A 303 14.70 -16.73 -18.16
N GLN A 304 14.13 -16.94 -16.96
CA GLN A 304 12.69 -17.17 -16.79
C GLN A 304 11.86 -15.99 -17.32
N ARG A 305 12.26 -14.75 -17.00
CA ARG A 305 11.57 -13.53 -17.47
C ARG A 305 11.65 -13.38 -18.98
N LEU A 306 12.83 -13.56 -19.57
CA LEU A 306 13.02 -13.53 -21.02
C LEU A 306 12.16 -14.58 -21.72
N ASN A 307 12.12 -15.81 -21.19
CA ASN A 307 11.28 -16.88 -21.73
C ASN A 307 9.79 -16.57 -21.58
N GLY A 308 9.38 -15.93 -20.48
CA GLY A 308 8.01 -15.43 -20.31
C GLY A 308 7.63 -14.41 -21.37
N CYS A 309 8.52 -13.44 -21.67
CA CYS A 309 8.31 -12.49 -22.76
C CYS A 309 8.19 -13.18 -24.12
N ARG A 310 9.07 -14.12 -24.42
CA ARG A 310 9.01 -14.90 -25.68
C ARG A 310 7.69 -15.66 -25.80
N SER A 311 7.28 -16.35 -24.75
CA SER A 311 6.02 -17.08 -24.72
C SER A 311 4.81 -16.16 -24.93
N ALA A 312 4.81 -14.97 -24.32
CA ALA A 312 3.75 -13.98 -24.52
C ALA A 312 3.71 -13.40 -25.96
N LEU A 313 4.85 -13.41 -26.65
CA LEU A 313 4.97 -13.00 -28.06
C LEU A 313 4.70 -14.16 -29.05
N GLY A 314 4.55 -15.39 -28.56
CA GLY A 314 4.30 -16.58 -29.38
C GLY A 314 5.55 -17.30 -29.90
N ASP A 315 6.72 -17.03 -29.32
CA ASP A 315 8.02 -17.64 -29.66
C ASP A 315 8.40 -18.86 -28.78
#